data_AF-A0A0B1S8X3-F1
#
_entry.id   AF-A0A0B1S8X3-F1
#
_cell.length_a   1.000
_cell.length_b   1.000
_cell.length_c   1.000
_cell.angle_alpha   90.00
_cell.angle_beta   90.00
_cell.angle_gamma   90.00
#
_symmetry.space_group_name_H-M   'P 1'
#
loop_
_entity.id
_entity.type
_entity.pdbx_description
1 polymer ?
#
loop_
_entity_poly.entity_id
_entity_poly.type
_entity_poly.pdbx_seq_one_letter_code
_entity_poly.pdbx_strand_id
1 'polypeptide(L)'
;MCPNNKGMTDTVRKTMLDLHNSYRSSLARGLERDGLGGNAPKAKYMHKMNYDCEVEASAMKNAKSCVYHHTDWSERVGLGENIGALSWLNYDKNKAAAEVSGHLLYFPSSFSVQILM
;
A
#
# COMPACT_ATOMS: atom_id res chain seq x y z
N MET A 1 -2.41 -16.93 5.54
CA MET A 1 -1.25 -16.02 5.43
C MET A 1 -1.02 -15.44 6.84
N CYS A 2 0.20 -15.44 7.38
CA CYS A 2 0.53 -14.87 8.71
C CYS A 2 -0.36 -15.30 9.90
N PRO A 3 -0.24 -16.55 10.41
CA PRO A 3 -1.10 -17.08 11.47
C PRO A 3 -0.94 -16.37 12.83
N ASN A 4 0.21 -15.75 13.08
CA ASN A 4 0.53 -15.11 14.35
C ASN A 4 0.04 -13.65 14.45
N ASN A 5 -0.35 -13.05 13.32
CA ASN A 5 -0.77 -11.66 13.27
C ASN A 5 -2.29 -11.54 13.43
N LYS A 6 -2.71 -10.75 14.41
CA LYS A 6 -4.13 -10.47 14.71
C LYS A 6 -4.57 -9.13 14.16
N GLY A 7 -5.82 -9.05 13.72
CA GLY A 7 -6.46 -7.80 13.27
C GLY A 7 -6.73 -7.75 11.76
N MET A 8 -6.02 -8.58 10.99
CA MET A 8 -6.17 -8.73 9.54
C MET A 8 -6.59 -10.14 9.14
N THR A 9 -7.37 -10.25 8.06
CA THR A 9 -7.81 -11.53 7.48
C THR A 9 -7.04 -11.82 6.20
N ASP A 10 -6.92 -13.09 5.84
CA ASP A 10 -6.22 -13.51 4.62
C ASP A 10 -6.80 -12.91 3.34
N THR A 11 -8.11 -12.69 3.31
CA THR A 11 -8.77 -12.00 2.20
C THR A 11 -8.23 -10.59 2.02
N VAL A 12 -8.11 -9.82 3.11
CA VAL A 12 -7.60 -8.43 3.05
C VAL A 12 -6.14 -8.43 2.61
N ARG A 13 -5.33 -9.34 3.15
CA ARG A 13 -3.91 -9.48 2.77
C ARG A 13 -3.74 -9.74 1.29
N LYS A 14 -4.55 -10.67 0.75
CA LYS A 14 -4.56 -11.01 -0.67
C LYS A 14 -5.03 -9.83 -1.52
N THR A 15 -6.11 -9.16 -1.13
CA THR A 15 -6.62 -7.97 -1.84
C THR A 15 -5.55 -6.89 -1.94
N MET A 16 -4.88 -6.54 -0.82
CA MET A 16 -3.78 -5.57 -0.83
C MET A 16 -2.66 -5.98 -1.79
N LEU A 17 -2.16 -7.22 -1.67
CA LEU A 17 -1.06 -7.72 -2.49
C LEU A 17 -1.40 -7.74 -3.98
N ASP A 18 -2.59 -8.21 -4.33
CA ASP A 18 -3.05 -8.36 -5.71
C ASP A 18 -3.25 -6.99 -6.35
N LEU A 19 -3.84 -6.02 -5.63
CA LEU A 19 -4.00 -4.66 -6.13
C LEU A 19 -2.65 -3.96 -6.34
N HIS A 20 -1.74 -4.02 -5.37
CA HIS A 20 -0.42 -3.40 -5.52
C HIS A 20 0.34 -3.99 -6.72
N ASN A 21 0.34 -5.31 -6.88
CA ASN A 21 1.00 -5.95 -8.01
C ASN A 21 0.30 -5.65 -9.35
N SER A 22 -1.03 -5.54 -9.36
CA SER A 22 -1.79 -5.14 -10.55
C SER A 22 -1.41 -3.73 -11.00
N TYR A 23 -1.37 -2.76 -10.07
CA TYR A 23 -0.97 -1.39 -10.35
C TYR A 23 0.49 -1.30 -10.79
N ARG A 24 1.41 -2.00 -10.11
CA ARG A 24 2.83 -2.07 -10.52
C ARG A 24 2.98 -2.64 -11.93
N SER A 25 2.20 -3.67 -12.30
CA SER A 25 2.21 -4.25 -13.64
C SER A 25 1.65 -3.30 -14.70
N SER A 26 0.59 -2.57 -14.39
CA SER A 26 0.01 -1.57 -15.29
C SER A 26 0.95 -0.38 -15.51
N LEU A 27 1.52 0.12 -14.42
CA LEU A 27 2.53 1.18 -14.43
C LEU A 27 3.77 0.77 -15.24
N ALA A 28 4.30 -0.44 -15.01
CA ALA A 28 5.47 -0.94 -15.73
C ALA A 28 5.25 -1.03 -17.25
N ARG A 29 4.00 -1.25 -17.70
CA ARG A 29 3.61 -1.28 -19.11
C ARG A 29 3.34 0.11 -19.70
N GLY A 30 3.38 1.17 -18.90
CA GLY A 30 3.12 2.54 -19.32
C GLY A 30 1.65 2.80 -19.65
N LEU A 31 0.73 2.15 -18.91
CA LEU A 31 -0.71 2.29 -19.11
C LEU A 31 -1.35 3.31 -18.14
N GLU A 32 -0.66 3.63 -17.05
CA GLU A 32 -1.12 4.60 -16.06
C GLU A 32 -0.86 6.03 -16.54
N ARG A 33 -1.87 6.89 -16.38
CA ARG A 33 -1.75 8.32 -16.71
C ARG A 33 -0.88 9.03 -15.69
N ASP A 34 -0.04 9.93 -16.19
CA ASP A 34 0.73 10.83 -15.34
C ASP A 34 -0.06 12.14 -15.14
N GLY A 35 -0.07 12.66 -13.90
CA GLY A 35 -0.67 13.94 -13.58
C GLY A 35 -0.02 15.13 -14.31
N LEU A 36 1.25 14.98 -14.73
CA LEU A 36 1.97 15.95 -15.55
C LEU A 36 1.62 15.87 -17.05
N GLY A 37 0.79 14.91 -17.44
CA GLY A 37 0.33 14.70 -18.81
C GLY A 37 0.97 13.47 -19.47
N GLY A 38 0.20 12.81 -20.34
CA GLY A 38 0.60 11.55 -20.96
C GLY A 38 0.48 10.36 -20.00
N ASN A 39 1.26 9.32 -20.26
CA ASN A 39 1.36 8.14 -19.41
C ASN A 39 2.73 8.07 -18.75
N ALA A 40 2.79 7.44 -17.57
CA ALA A 40 4.03 7.13 -16.89
C ALA A 40 4.96 6.29 -17.79
N PRO A 41 6.29 6.50 -17.69
CA PRO A 41 7.25 5.77 -18.50
C PRO A 41 7.25 4.27 -18.15
N LYS A 42 7.56 3.43 -19.14
CA LYS A 42 7.67 1.99 -18.96
C LYS A 42 8.85 1.66 -18.03
N ALA A 43 8.63 0.73 -17.11
CA ALA A 43 9.67 0.26 -16.20
C ALA A 43 10.35 -0.99 -16.78
N LYS A 44 11.69 -1.01 -16.82
CA LYS A 44 12.47 -2.15 -17.33
C LYS A 44 12.48 -3.33 -16.34
N TYR A 45 12.51 -3.05 -15.04
CA TYR A 45 12.65 -4.05 -13.98
C TYR A 45 11.75 -3.72 -12.78
N MET A 46 10.43 -3.84 -12.96
CA MET A 46 9.48 -3.66 -11.85
C MET A 46 9.33 -4.98 -11.06
N HIS A 47 9.84 -5.02 -9.84
CA HIS A 47 9.76 -6.23 -9.01
C HIS A 47 8.34 -6.55 -8.57
N LYS A 48 8.01 -7.84 -8.53
CA LYS A 48 6.75 -8.33 -7.95
C LYS A 48 6.85 -8.30 -6.43
N MET A 49 5.86 -7.70 -5.77
CA MET A 49 5.77 -7.71 -4.32
C MET A 49 5.34 -9.08 -3.81
N ASN A 50 5.93 -9.49 -2.68
CA ASN A 50 5.51 -10.63 -1.88
C ASN A 50 4.99 -10.12 -0.53
N TYR A 51 4.07 -10.87 0.08
CA TYR A 51 3.55 -10.52 1.39
C TYR A 51 4.52 -10.97 2.48
N ASP A 52 4.84 -10.06 3.41
CA ASP A 52 5.73 -10.32 4.54
C ASP A 52 5.00 -10.06 5.86
N CYS A 53 5.01 -11.06 6.74
CA CYS A 53 4.32 -11.03 8.02
C CYS A 53 4.99 -10.12 9.05
N GLU A 54 6.31 -9.92 8.97
CA GLU A 54 7.03 -9.03 9.88
C GLU A 54 6.74 -7.56 9.53
N VAL A 55 6.64 -7.27 8.23
CA VAL A 55 6.20 -5.95 7.74
C VAL A 55 4.74 -5.67 8.16
N GLU A 56 3.85 -6.67 8.07
CA GLU A 56 2.48 -6.55 8.59
C GLU A 56 2.48 -6.25 10.10
N ALA A 57 3.32 -6.94 10.88
CA ALA A 57 3.38 -6.73 12.33
C ALA A 57 3.80 -5.29 12.68
N SER A 58 4.79 -4.74 11.96
CA SER A 58 5.20 -3.33 12.08
C SER A 58 4.08 -2.36 11.71
N ALA A 59 3.41 -2.57 10.57
CA ALA A 59 2.30 -1.74 10.14
C ALA A 59 1.12 -1.80 11.12
N MET A 60 0.83 -2.98 11.67
CA MET A 60 -0.22 -3.20 12.66
C MET A 60 0.09 -2.51 13.98
N LYS A 61 1.37 -2.40 14.37
CA LYS A 61 1.80 -1.64 15.54
C LYS A 61 1.42 -0.16 15.39
N ASN A 62 1.70 0.45 14.23
CA ASN A 62 1.28 1.83 13.96
C ASN A 62 -0.24 1.96 13.94
N ALA A 63 -0.94 1.12 13.16
CA ALA A 63 -2.39 1.19 13.01
C ALA A 63 -3.15 1.07 14.33
N LYS A 64 -2.65 0.27 15.29
CA LYS A 64 -3.23 0.12 16.62
C LYS A 64 -3.11 1.35 17.52
N SER A 65 -2.19 2.28 17.21
CA SER A 65 -2.10 3.56 17.94
C SER A 65 -3.32 4.44 17.68
N CYS A 66 -4.04 4.21 16.57
CA CYS A 66 -5.16 5.03 16.11
C CYS A 66 -4.81 6.52 15.93
N VAL A 67 -3.54 6.84 15.69
CA VAL A 67 -3.08 8.20 15.39
C VAL A 67 -2.68 8.26 13.93
N TYR A 68 -3.31 9.15 13.16
CA TYR A 68 -3.00 9.34 11.74
C TYR A 68 -1.67 10.09 11.55
N HIS A 69 -0.57 9.35 11.68
CA HIS A 69 0.79 9.86 11.51
C HIS A 69 1.72 8.73 11.04
N HIS A 70 2.84 9.14 10.44
CA HIS A 70 3.91 8.22 10.12
C HIS A 70 4.69 7.82 11.37
N THR A 71 5.13 6.56 11.41
CA THR A 71 6.10 6.12 12.42
C THR A 71 7.48 6.72 12.17
N ASP A 72 8.22 6.91 13.26
CA ASP A 72 9.61 7.33 13.21
C ASP A 72 10.45 6.27 12.50
N TRP A 73 11.51 6.71 11.80
CA TRP A 73 12.40 5.82 11.08
C TRP A 73 13.01 4.72 11.97
N SER A 74 13.30 5.04 13.23
CA SER A 74 13.81 4.07 14.22
C SER A 74 12.84 2.94 14.54
N GLU A 75 11.55 3.12 14.31
CA GLU A 75 10.53 2.09 14.54
C GLU A 75 10.34 1.15 13.34
N ARG A 76 10.84 1.53 12.17
CA ARG A 76 10.64 0.82 10.89
C ARG A 76 11.90 0.84 10.01
N VAL A 77 13.04 0.53 10.62
CA VAL A 77 14.36 0.59 9.97
C VAL A 77 14.37 -0.24 8.69
N GLY A 78 14.61 0.42 7.55
CA GLY A 78 14.64 -0.22 6.23
C GLY A 78 13.28 -0.40 5.56
N LEU A 79 12.19 0.11 6.14
CA LEU A 79 10.84 0.02 5.59
C LEU A 79 10.27 1.40 5.21
N GLY A 80 9.69 1.48 4.00
CA GLY A 80 8.79 2.57 3.62
C GLY A 80 7.43 2.42 4.31
N GLU A 81 6.66 3.51 4.39
CA GLU A 81 5.34 3.49 5.03
C GLU A 81 4.37 4.39 4.27
N ASN A 82 3.19 3.84 3.96
CA ASN A 82 2.02 4.59 3.52
C ASN A 82 0.93 4.47 4.59
N ILE A 83 0.25 5.57 4.91
CA ILE A 83 -0.87 5.61 5.85
C ILE A 83 -2.15 6.01 5.12
N GLY A 84 -3.28 5.43 5.53
CA GLY A 84 -4.60 5.76 4.98
C GLY A 84 -5.66 5.67 6.08
N ALA A 85 -6.60 6.60 6.07
CA ALA A 85 -7.71 6.64 7.01
C ALA A 85 -9.03 6.90 6.27
N LEU A 86 -10.09 6.24 6.73
CA LEU A 86 -11.45 6.44 6.26
C LEU A 86 -12.29 6.94 7.44
N SER A 87 -13.24 7.82 7.18
CA SER A 87 -14.14 8.39 8.21
C SER A 87 -15.24 7.43 8.67
N TRP A 88 -15.46 6.33 7.94
CA TRP A 88 -16.55 5.40 8.18
C TRP A 88 -16.26 4.41 9.31
N LEU A 89 -17.12 4.37 10.32
CA LEU A 89 -17.08 3.35 11.37
C LEU A 89 -17.60 2.01 10.84
N ASN A 90 -17.03 0.91 11.33
CA ASN A 90 -17.42 -0.46 10.96
C ASN A 90 -17.42 -0.74 9.45
N TYR A 91 -16.56 -0.04 8.71
CA TYR A 91 -16.42 -0.24 7.28
C TYR A 91 -15.80 -1.61 6.97
N ASP A 92 -16.25 -2.24 5.88
CA ASP A 92 -15.71 -3.53 5.46
C ASP A 92 -14.21 -3.42 5.17
N LYS A 93 -13.41 -4.26 5.82
CA LYS A 93 -11.95 -4.17 5.75
C LYS A 93 -11.41 -4.49 4.35
N ASN A 94 -12.07 -5.33 3.56
CA ASN A 94 -11.64 -5.63 2.20
C ASN A 94 -11.93 -4.45 1.26
N LYS A 95 -13.10 -3.82 1.42
CA LYS A 95 -13.42 -2.56 0.72
C LYS A 95 -12.48 -1.45 1.13
N ALA A 96 -12.17 -1.33 2.43
CA ALA A 96 -11.19 -0.37 2.93
C ALA A 96 -9.84 -0.55 2.24
N ALA A 97 -9.38 -1.80 2.19
CA ALA A 97 -8.12 -2.16 1.55
C ALA A 97 -8.08 -1.79 0.06
N ALA A 98 -9.19 -2.02 -0.66
CA ALA A 98 -9.29 -1.63 -2.05
C ALA A 98 -9.24 -0.10 -2.23
N GLU A 99 -9.99 0.63 -1.41
CA GLU A 99 -10.05 2.09 -1.45
C GLU A 99 -8.68 2.73 -1.20
N VAL A 100 -8.02 2.35 -0.09
CA VAL A 100 -6.72 2.93 0.28
C VAL A 100 -5.60 2.50 -0.67
N SER A 101 -5.69 1.31 -1.29
CA SER A 101 -4.75 0.88 -2.33
C SER A 101 -4.91 1.70 -3.61
N GLY A 102 -6.15 2.00 -4.01
CA GLY A 102 -6.45 2.76 -5.23
C GLY A 102 -6.17 4.27 -5.11
N HIS A 103 -6.29 4.82 -3.89
CA HIS A 103 -6.04 6.23 -3.62
C HIS A 103 -4.63 6.69 -4.00
N LEU A 104 -3.65 5.77 -3.96
CA LEU A 104 -2.27 6.01 -4.38
C LEU A 104 -2.11 6.29 -5.89
N LEU A 105 -3.14 6.05 -6.70
CA LEU A 105 -3.12 6.33 -8.14
C LEU A 105 -3.81 7.66 -8.52
N TYR A 106 -4.57 8.28 -7.61
CA TYR A 106 -5.45 9.40 -7.95
C TYR A 106 -5.11 10.75 -7.27
N PHE A 107 -4.04 10.82 -6.48
CA PHE A 107 -3.58 12.11 -5.93
C PHE A 107 -2.68 12.86 -6.95
N PRO A 108 -3.11 14.03 -7.47
CA PRO A 108 -2.49 14.70 -8.62
C PRO A 108 -1.26 15.55 -8.26
N SER A 109 -0.69 15.45 -7.06
CA SER A 109 0.48 16.24 -6.67
C SER A 109 1.17 15.62 -5.47
N SER A 110 2.45 15.28 -5.65
CA SER A 110 3.39 14.84 -4.62
C SER A 110 3.03 13.51 -3.98
N PHE A 111 3.52 12.42 -4.56
CA PHE A 111 4.28 11.38 -3.86
C PHE A 111 4.62 10.38 -4.95
N SER A 112 5.85 10.46 -5.47
CA SER A 112 6.47 9.36 -6.20
C SER A 112 6.10 8.08 -5.49
N VAL A 113 5.57 7.09 -6.22
CA VAL A 113 5.27 5.75 -5.74
C VAL A 113 6.46 5.27 -4.91
N GLN A 114 6.39 5.45 -3.59
CA GLN A 114 7.45 5.05 -2.67
C GLN A 114 7.15 3.60 -2.28
N ILE A 115 7.09 2.75 -3.30
CA ILE A 115 7.34 1.33 -3.13
C ILE A 115 8.84 1.16 -3.37
N LEU A 116 9.62 1.61 -2.38
CA LEU A 116 10.98 1.14 -2.18
C LEU A 116 10.86 -0.25 -1.55
N MET A 117 10.94 -1.26 -2.41
CA MET A 117 11.79 -2.42 -2.17
C MET A 117 12.93 -2.34 -3.18
#